data_AF-A0A1Y0BJD5-F1
#
_entry.id   AF-A0A1Y0BJD5-F1
#
_cell.length_a   1.000
_cell.length_b   1.000
_cell.length_c   1.000
_cell.angle_alpha   90.00
_cell.angle_beta   90.00
_cell.angle_gamma   90.00
#
_symmetry.space_group_name_H-M   'P 1'
#
loop_
_entity.id
_entity.type
_entity.pdbx_description
1 polymer ?
#
loop_
_entity_poly.entity_id
_entity_poly.type
_entity_poly.pdbx_seq_one_letter_code
_entity_poly.pdbx_strand_id
1 'polypeptide(L)'
;METPWIPGDGGAFVTPRDITLEELPPGFEKASTEARALAEKLGMKKSEEQEAIAVLARGDARKRMIAEYLMNAPDDVMEKIEKLIPKQRELPEFKSFKEGIQSLHRGAVGNAAEGRGGAAPVSNPERYRKAAEDAVREAVTTHRTSPRIVTFSVARDLSSNKLAREFLEQEYEGRCQVTGQTFQKRTGGNYFEALSLVGRLDAEHLNDPGNMLCLCADVAAQFMYAEFACLDSIEDKIVGFKAEKEGGTEAMRKISARVAGKTLTITWSERHFLRLCALWNAA
;
A
#
# COMPACT_ATOMS: atom_id res chain seq x y z
N MET A 1 33.30 40.37 19.60
CA MET A 1 33.26 40.93 18.24
C MET A 1 34.18 40.07 17.40
N GLU A 2 33.64 39.35 16.41
CA GLU A 2 34.46 38.56 15.49
C GLU A 2 35.19 39.53 14.56
N THR A 3 36.52 39.47 14.53
CA THR A 3 37.34 40.36 13.68
C THR A 3 37.20 39.92 12.22
N PRO A 4 36.94 40.83 11.25
CA PRO A 4 36.94 40.49 9.83
C PRO A 4 38.32 40.00 9.39
N TRP A 5 38.40 38.82 8.77
CA TRP A 5 39.68 38.19 8.39
C TRP A 5 39.64 37.37 7.10
N ILE A 6 38.44 37.09 6.54
CA ILE A 6 38.31 36.39 5.25
C ILE A 6 38.31 37.43 4.12
N PRO A 7 39.12 37.28 3.06
CA PRO A 7 39.10 38.20 1.93
C PRO A 7 37.80 38.01 1.11
N GLY A 8 37.10 39.10 0.80
CA GLY A 8 35.99 39.12 -0.16
C GLY A 8 36.42 39.58 -1.56
N ASP A 9 35.52 39.47 -2.55
CA ASP A 9 35.76 39.73 -3.99
C ASP A 9 36.16 41.17 -4.38
N GLY A 10 36.46 42.03 -3.40
CA GLY A 10 36.93 43.41 -3.59
C GLY A 10 38.18 43.76 -2.78
N GLY A 11 38.88 42.77 -2.21
CA GLY A 11 40.08 42.97 -1.40
C GLY A 11 39.84 43.46 0.03
N ALA A 12 38.58 43.68 0.42
CA ALA A 12 38.19 43.97 1.80
C ALA A 12 38.06 42.67 2.61
N PHE A 13 38.44 42.72 3.89
CA PHE A 13 38.25 41.62 4.82
C PHE A 13 36.84 41.66 5.41
N VAL A 14 36.17 40.52 5.39
CA VAL A 14 34.82 40.31 5.92
C VAL A 14 34.82 39.22 6.98
N THR A 15 33.74 39.19 7.76
CA THR A 15 33.44 38.14 8.73
C THR A 15 32.91 36.90 8.01
N PRO A 16 33.27 35.68 8.43
CA PRO A 16 32.81 34.45 7.75
C PRO A 16 31.29 34.38 7.60
N ARG A 17 30.55 34.82 8.61
CA ARG A 17 29.07 34.79 8.65
C ARG A 17 28.38 35.63 7.59
N ASP A 18 29.10 36.59 7.00
CA ASP A 18 28.55 37.56 6.05
C ASP A 18 28.93 37.27 4.60
N ILE A 19 29.66 36.17 4.35
CA ILE A 19 30.13 35.78 3.02
C ILE A 19 29.86 34.28 2.75
N THR A 20 29.48 33.98 1.52
CA THR A 20 29.31 32.61 1.00
C THR A 20 30.60 32.10 0.36
N LEU A 21 30.72 30.79 0.18
CA LEU A 21 31.89 30.18 -0.47
C LEU A 21 32.06 30.65 -1.93
N GLU A 22 30.97 31.01 -2.60
CA GLU A 22 30.94 31.48 -3.98
C GLU A 22 31.50 32.90 -4.13
N GLU A 23 31.30 33.75 -3.13
CA GLU A 23 31.74 35.14 -3.04
C GLU A 23 33.23 35.31 -2.67
N LEU A 24 33.96 34.21 -2.46
CA LEU A 24 35.41 34.26 -2.26
C LEU A 24 36.15 34.73 -3.53
N PRO A 25 37.31 35.38 -3.40
CA PRO A 25 38.10 35.81 -4.56
C PRO A 25 38.48 34.67 -5.52
N PRO A 26 38.80 35.00 -6.79
CA PRO A 26 39.39 34.04 -7.72
C PRO A 26 40.67 33.42 -7.16
N GLY A 27 40.83 32.11 -7.29
CA GLY A 27 41.98 31.35 -6.79
C GLY A 27 41.73 30.57 -5.49
N PHE A 28 40.60 30.79 -4.82
CA PHE A 28 40.13 29.91 -3.75
C PHE A 28 39.43 28.67 -4.33
N GLU A 29 39.59 27.53 -3.67
CA GLU A 29 38.83 26.31 -3.97
C GLU A 29 37.40 26.46 -3.44
N LYS A 30 36.41 26.26 -4.32
CA LYS A 30 34.98 26.53 -4.04
C LYS A 30 34.07 25.33 -4.28
N ALA A 31 34.52 24.36 -5.07
CA ALA A 31 33.67 23.27 -5.55
C ALA A 31 33.86 21.97 -4.77
N SER A 32 35.04 21.77 -4.18
CA SER A 32 35.35 20.52 -3.49
C SER A 32 34.54 20.29 -2.21
N THR A 33 34.37 19.02 -1.84
CA THR A 33 33.74 18.60 -0.58
C THR A 33 34.49 19.12 0.63
N GLU A 34 35.81 19.23 0.55
CA GLU A 34 36.68 19.73 1.61
C GLU A 34 36.50 21.23 1.82
N ALA A 35 36.35 22.01 0.74
CA ALA A 35 36.09 23.44 0.82
C ALA A 35 34.74 23.74 1.48
N ARG A 36 33.70 22.99 1.12
CA ARG A 36 32.37 23.09 1.75
C ARG A 36 32.39 22.71 3.23
N ALA A 37 33.09 21.63 3.60
CA ALA A 37 33.22 21.21 5.00
C ALA A 37 34.00 22.22 5.84
N LEU A 38 35.02 22.86 5.26
CA LEU A 38 35.77 23.94 5.92
C LEU A 38 34.91 25.18 6.12
N ALA A 39 34.15 25.60 5.09
CA ALA A 39 33.23 26.73 5.18
C ALA A 39 32.17 26.54 6.28
N GLU A 40 31.63 25.33 6.43
CA GLU A 40 30.69 25.02 7.51
C GLU A 40 31.34 25.13 8.90
N LYS A 41 32.57 24.63 9.06
CA LYS A 41 33.33 24.75 10.33
C LYS A 41 33.69 26.20 10.67
N LEU A 42 33.92 27.04 9.66
CA LEU A 42 34.20 28.46 9.83
C LEU A 42 32.93 29.30 10.06
N GLY A 43 31.75 28.68 9.99
CA GLY A 43 30.47 29.37 10.19
C GLY A 43 30.15 30.34 9.05
N MET A 44 30.58 30.02 7.82
CA MET A 44 30.28 30.84 6.66
C MET A 44 28.79 30.86 6.32
N LYS A 45 28.34 31.92 5.64
CA LYS A 45 26.97 32.00 5.13
C LYS A 45 26.73 30.87 4.14
N LYS A 46 25.65 30.11 4.34
CA LYS A 46 25.26 29.01 3.44
C LYS A 46 24.58 29.58 2.20
N SER A 47 24.81 28.96 1.05
CA SER A 47 24.02 29.27 -0.16
C SER A 47 22.61 28.69 -0.05
N GLU A 48 21.67 29.17 -0.86
CA GLU A 48 20.27 28.70 -0.86
C GLU A 48 20.18 27.17 -1.06
N GLU A 49 21.08 26.61 -1.88
CA GLU A 49 21.20 25.17 -2.10
C GLU A 49 21.62 24.40 -0.83
N GLN A 50 22.58 24.95 -0.08
CA GLN A 50 23.07 24.34 1.16
C GLN A 50 22.04 24.43 2.29
N GLU A 51 21.25 25.50 2.32
CA GLU A 51 20.10 25.62 3.22
C GLU A 51 19.01 24.61 2.85
N ALA A 52 18.69 24.47 1.57
CA ALA A 52 17.72 23.48 1.09
C ALA A 52 18.14 22.04 1.45
N ILE A 53 19.42 21.67 1.24
CA ILE A 53 19.94 20.36 1.65
C ILE A 53 19.84 20.20 3.17
N ALA A 54 20.18 21.21 3.97
CA ALA A 54 20.13 21.13 5.42
C ALA A 54 18.69 20.91 5.93
N VAL A 55 17.72 21.60 5.34
CA VAL A 55 16.28 21.44 5.62
C VAL A 55 15.80 20.04 5.21
N LEU A 56 16.19 19.55 4.03
CA LEU A 56 15.85 18.21 3.52
C LEU A 56 16.44 17.10 4.38
N ALA A 57 17.71 17.24 4.78
CA ALA A 57 18.43 16.24 5.52
C ALA A 57 17.97 16.15 6.98
N ARG A 58 17.47 17.24 7.59
CA ARG A 58 17.09 17.31 9.01
C ARG A 58 18.16 16.74 9.96
N GLY A 59 19.44 16.95 9.64
CA GLY A 59 20.58 16.43 10.41
C GLY A 59 21.00 14.97 10.11
N ASP A 60 20.32 14.26 9.21
CA ASP A 60 20.68 12.90 8.80
C ASP A 60 21.79 12.94 7.73
N ALA A 61 22.96 12.39 8.08
CA ALA A 61 24.14 12.38 7.21
C ALA A 61 23.91 11.62 5.90
N ARG A 62 23.09 10.56 5.91
CA ARG A 62 22.77 9.78 4.72
C ARG A 62 21.85 10.55 3.80
N LYS A 63 20.85 11.25 4.34
CA LYS A 63 19.94 12.09 3.53
C LYS A 63 20.66 13.27 2.90
N ARG A 64 21.61 13.87 3.63
CA ARG A 64 22.47 14.93 3.09
C ARG A 64 23.29 14.44 1.89
N MET A 65 23.97 13.30 2.03
CA MET A 65 24.76 12.70 0.95
C MET A 65 23.91 12.38 -0.29
N ILE A 66 22.69 11.87 -0.08
CA ILE A 66 21.75 11.58 -1.17
C ILE A 66 21.29 12.86 -1.86
N ALA A 67 20.92 13.90 -1.10
CA ALA A 67 20.49 15.18 -1.67
C ALA A 67 21.60 15.85 -2.50
N GLU A 68 22.82 15.85 -1.99
CA GLU A 68 24.00 16.38 -2.70
C GLU A 68 24.29 15.60 -3.98
N TYR A 69 24.19 14.27 -3.94
CA TYR A 69 24.35 13.43 -5.13
C TYR A 69 23.26 13.70 -6.18
N LEU A 70 22.00 13.81 -5.75
CA LEU A 70 20.86 14.05 -6.65
C LEU A 70 20.93 15.39 -7.37
N MET A 71 21.36 16.46 -6.68
CA MET A 71 21.47 17.79 -7.32
C MET A 71 22.58 17.87 -8.36
N ASN A 72 23.56 16.96 -8.32
CA ASN A 72 24.67 16.90 -9.27
C ASN A 72 24.59 15.66 -10.20
N ALA A 73 23.50 14.89 -10.12
CA ALA A 73 23.35 13.67 -10.91
C ALA A 73 23.01 14.00 -12.37
N PRO A 74 23.56 13.26 -13.34
CA PRO A 74 23.16 13.39 -14.74
C PRO A 74 21.71 12.92 -14.93
N ASP A 75 21.05 13.46 -15.96
CA ASP A 75 19.62 13.25 -16.23
C ASP A 75 19.23 11.75 -16.34
N ASP A 76 20.12 10.90 -16.85
CA ASP A 76 19.88 9.46 -16.98
C ASP A 76 19.79 8.73 -15.62
N VAL A 77 20.49 9.24 -14.61
CA VAL A 77 20.43 8.76 -13.24
C VAL A 77 19.15 9.27 -12.57
N MET A 78 18.76 10.52 -12.83
CA MET A 78 17.50 11.08 -12.34
C MET A 78 16.29 10.28 -12.86
N GLU A 79 16.25 9.94 -14.14
CA GLU A 79 15.17 9.12 -14.72
C GLU A 79 15.06 7.72 -14.09
N LYS A 80 16.20 7.11 -13.75
CA LYS A 80 16.21 5.78 -13.09
C LYS A 80 15.67 5.88 -11.67
N ILE A 81 15.99 6.96 -10.95
CA ILE A 81 15.54 7.19 -9.59
C ILE A 81 14.03 7.50 -9.58
N GLU A 82 13.54 8.32 -10.50
CA GLU A 82 12.10 8.58 -10.66
C GLU A 82 11.26 7.31 -10.87
N LYS A 83 11.80 6.32 -11.59
CA LYS A 83 11.14 5.03 -11.80
C LYS A 83 11.09 4.16 -10.53
N LEU A 84 11.98 4.42 -9.57
CA LEU A 84 12.06 3.71 -8.29
C LEU A 84 11.27 4.40 -7.18
N ILE A 85 10.98 5.71 -7.32
CA ILE A 85 10.08 6.42 -6.41
C ILE A 85 8.68 5.83 -6.63
N PRO A 86 8.07 5.21 -5.61
CA PRO A 86 6.69 4.77 -5.70
C PRO A 86 5.86 6.00 -6.05
N LYS A 87 5.21 6.01 -7.22
CA LYS A 87 4.21 7.04 -7.53
C LYS A 87 3.17 6.96 -6.42
N GLN A 88 3.23 7.87 -5.45
CA GLN A 88 2.15 8.10 -4.51
C GLN A 88 0.96 8.53 -5.37
N ARG A 89 0.18 7.54 -5.79
CA ARG A 89 -1.19 7.79 -6.18
C ARG A 89 -1.84 8.33 -4.94
N GLU A 90 -2.36 9.54 -5.02
CA GLU A 90 -3.35 10.01 -4.07
C GLU A 90 -4.48 8.98 -4.09
N LEU A 91 -4.44 8.07 -3.12
CA LEU A 91 -5.54 7.15 -2.89
C LEU A 91 -6.71 8.02 -2.43
N PRO A 92 -7.93 7.80 -2.96
CA PRO A 92 -9.09 8.52 -2.45
C PRO A 92 -9.15 8.39 -0.92
N GLU A 93 -9.46 9.51 -0.27
CA GLU A 93 -9.55 9.62 1.17
C GLU A 93 -10.56 8.58 1.68
N PHE A 94 -10.08 7.60 2.44
CA PHE A 94 -10.94 6.60 3.05
C PHE A 94 -11.48 7.19 4.33
N LYS A 95 -12.79 7.38 4.40
CA LYS A 95 -13.40 8.09 5.52
C LYS A 95 -13.58 7.16 6.73
N SER A 96 -13.98 5.88 6.54
CA SER A 96 -14.09 4.90 7.65
C SER A 96 -14.27 3.44 7.22
N PHE A 97 -14.04 2.50 8.16
CA PHE A 97 -14.36 1.07 8.00
C PHE A 97 -15.85 0.83 7.68
N LYS A 98 -16.76 1.62 8.26
CA LYS A 98 -18.21 1.52 7.99
C LYS A 98 -18.53 1.75 6.52
N GLU A 99 -17.96 2.79 5.91
CA GLU A 99 -18.15 3.05 4.49
C GLU A 99 -17.54 1.93 3.63
N GLY A 100 -16.40 1.36 4.03
CA GLY A 100 -15.79 0.21 3.36
C GLY A 100 -16.71 -1.02 3.35
N ILE A 101 -17.36 -1.32 4.47
CA ILE A 101 -18.32 -2.43 4.59
C ILE A 101 -19.60 -2.15 3.79
N GLN A 102 -20.14 -0.94 3.87
CA GLN A 102 -21.35 -0.54 3.12
C GLN A 102 -21.13 -0.55 1.60
N SER A 103 -19.88 -0.38 1.15
CA SER A 103 -19.48 -0.45 -0.26
C SER A 103 -18.94 -1.82 -0.71
N LEU A 104 -19.18 -2.89 0.07
CA LEU A 104 -18.85 -4.29 -0.29
C LEU A 104 -19.74 -4.82 -1.42
N HIS A 105 -19.59 -4.24 -2.60
CA HIS A 105 -20.21 -4.70 -3.83
C HIS A 105 -19.23 -4.53 -4.99
N ARG A 106 -19.16 -5.55 -5.85
CA ARG A 106 -18.33 -5.53 -7.05
C ARG A 106 -19.07 -6.16 -8.21
N GLY A 107 -19.45 -5.33 -9.18
CA GLY A 107 -19.95 -5.79 -10.48
C GLY A 107 -18.84 -6.36 -11.36
N ALA A 108 -19.19 -7.27 -12.26
CA ALA A 108 -18.28 -7.75 -13.30
C ALA A 108 -17.93 -6.60 -14.25
N VAL A 109 -16.63 -6.44 -14.54
CA VAL A 109 -16.15 -5.48 -15.54
C VAL A 109 -15.78 -6.26 -16.80
N GLY A 110 -16.63 -6.17 -17.82
CA GLY A 110 -16.44 -6.81 -19.12
C GLY A 110 -17.43 -7.93 -19.41
N ASN A 111 -17.76 -8.12 -20.69
CA ASN A 111 -18.56 -9.25 -21.15
C ASN A 111 -17.75 -10.54 -20.99
N ALA A 112 -18.36 -11.58 -20.42
CA ALA A 112 -17.78 -12.92 -20.43
C ALA A 112 -17.54 -13.34 -21.88
N ALA A 113 -16.28 -13.40 -22.31
CA ALA A 113 -15.95 -13.98 -23.60
C ALA A 113 -16.35 -15.46 -23.53
N GLU A 114 -17.30 -15.89 -24.37
CA GLU A 114 -17.64 -17.30 -24.56
C GLU A 114 -16.43 -18.02 -25.19
N GLY A 115 -15.44 -18.34 -24.37
CA GLY A 115 -14.23 -19.03 -24.77
C GLY A 115 -14.47 -20.53 -24.74
N ARG A 116 -14.74 -21.14 -25.89
CA ARG A 116 -14.51 -22.57 -26.09
C ARG A 116 -13.01 -22.82 -25.89
N GLY A 117 -12.66 -23.45 -24.76
CA GLY A 117 -11.28 -23.68 -24.36
C GLY A 117 -10.49 -24.52 -25.36
N GLY A 118 -9.46 -23.91 -25.93
CA GLY A 118 -8.42 -24.55 -26.74
C GLY A 118 -7.44 -23.50 -27.22
N ALA A 119 -6.14 -23.71 -27.02
CA ALA A 119 -5.11 -22.82 -27.55
C ALA A 119 -5.11 -22.92 -29.09
N ALA A 120 -5.85 -22.05 -29.75
CA ALA A 120 -5.86 -21.96 -31.21
C ALA A 120 -4.52 -21.41 -31.70
N PRO A 121 -3.88 -22.01 -32.72
CA PRO A 121 -2.66 -21.47 -33.32
C PRO A 121 -2.93 -20.08 -33.90
N VAL A 122 -2.03 -19.14 -33.64
CA VAL A 122 -2.13 -17.76 -34.12
C VAL A 122 -2.05 -17.74 -35.64
N SER A 123 -3.20 -17.56 -36.30
CA SER A 123 -3.30 -17.67 -37.76
C SER A 123 -2.59 -16.53 -38.51
N ASN A 124 -2.38 -15.38 -37.87
CA ASN A 124 -1.63 -14.24 -38.42
C ASN A 124 -0.80 -13.56 -37.32
N PRO A 125 0.50 -13.89 -37.19
CA PRO A 125 1.35 -13.41 -36.10
C PRO A 125 1.53 -11.89 -36.06
N GLU A 126 1.66 -11.22 -37.21
CA GLU A 126 1.91 -9.78 -37.26
C GLU A 126 0.68 -8.97 -36.84
N ARG A 127 -0.50 -9.40 -37.30
CA ARG A 127 -1.77 -8.78 -36.88
C ARG A 127 -2.04 -9.00 -35.39
N TYR A 128 -1.73 -10.20 -34.88
CA TYR A 128 -1.89 -10.53 -33.47
C TYR A 128 -0.91 -9.73 -32.60
N ARG A 129 0.35 -9.59 -33.03
CA ARG A 129 1.38 -8.80 -32.33
C ARG A 129 0.93 -7.35 -32.18
N LYS A 130 0.48 -6.72 -33.27
CA LYS A 130 -0.01 -5.34 -33.24
C LYS A 130 -1.23 -5.16 -32.32
N ALA A 131 -2.21 -6.08 -32.39
CA ALA A 131 -3.37 -6.03 -31.52
C ALA A 131 -3.01 -6.24 -30.02
N ALA A 132 -2.04 -7.10 -29.73
CA ALA A 132 -1.54 -7.31 -28.37
C ALA A 132 -0.79 -6.09 -27.86
N GLU A 133 0.06 -5.46 -28.68
CA GLU A 133 0.76 -4.22 -28.35
C GLU A 133 -0.21 -3.06 -28.09
N ASP A 134 -1.25 -2.93 -28.92
CA ASP A 134 -2.29 -1.93 -28.77
C ASP A 134 -3.08 -2.15 -27.46
N ALA A 135 -3.45 -3.40 -27.14
CA ALA A 135 -4.15 -3.76 -25.90
C ALA A 135 -3.27 -3.56 -24.65
N VAL A 136 -1.98 -3.85 -24.72
CA VAL A 136 -1.02 -3.57 -23.64
C VAL A 136 -0.88 -2.06 -23.43
N ARG A 137 -0.77 -1.28 -24.51
CA ARG A 137 -0.70 0.19 -24.44
C ARG A 137 -1.97 0.77 -23.82
N GLU A 138 -3.14 0.26 -24.23
CA GLU A 138 -4.44 0.67 -23.67
C GLU A 138 -4.55 0.29 -22.18
N ALA A 139 -4.18 -0.93 -21.79
CA ALA A 139 -4.16 -1.35 -20.39
C ALA A 139 -3.20 -0.50 -19.53
N VAL A 140 -2.03 -0.13 -20.07
CA VAL A 140 -1.08 0.78 -19.41
C VAL A 140 -1.67 2.18 -19.23
N THR A 141 -2.47 2.67 -20.18
CA THR A 141 -3.17 3.96 -20.07
C THR A 141 -4.35 3.92 -19.10
N THR A 142 -5.20 2.88 -19.15
CA THR A 142 -6.39 2.73 -18.31
C THR A 142 -6.03 2.48 -16.84
N HIS A 143 -4.92 1.78 -16.58
CA HIS A 143 -4.43 1.61 -15.20
C HIS A 143 -4.17 2.95 -14.50
N ARG A 144 -3.92 4.05 -15.23
CA ARG A 144 -3.64 5.39 -14.68
C ARG A 144 -4.88 6.17 -14.21
N THR A 145 -6.09 5.80 -14.62
CA THR A 145 -7.29 6.66 -14.48
C THR A 145 -8.46 6.03 -13.73
N SER A 146 -8.38 4.76 -13.32
CA SER A 146 -9.50 4.14 -12.58
C SER A 146 -9.44 4.42 -11.07
N PRO A 147 -10.48 5.05 -10.48
CA PRO A 147 -10.63 5.08 -9.03
C PRO A 147 -10.84 3.65 -8.50
N ARG A 148 -10.12 3.30 -7.44
CA ARG A 148 -10.11 1.92 -6.93
C ARG A 148 -11.36 1.64 -6.09
N ILE A 149 -12.07 0.59 -6.51
CA ILE A 149 -13.12 -0.10 -5.77
C ILE A 149 -12.47 -0.86 -4.60
N VAL A 150 -13.18 -1.04 -3.49
CA VAL A 150 -12.74 -1.85 -2.34
C VAL A 150 -12.31 -3.25 -2.83
N THR A 151 -11.04 -3.59 -2.62
CA THR A 151 -10.49 -4.89 -3.00
C THR A 151 -10.30 -5.77 -1.78
N PHE A 152 -10.96 -6.94 -1.76
CA PHE A 152 -10.48 -8.05 -0.96
C PHE A 152 -9.00 -8.31 -1.27
N SER A 153 -8.17 -8.43 -0.25
CA SER A 153 -6.74 -8.69 -0.38
C SER A 153 -6.30 -9.81 0.55
N VAL A 154 -5.44 -10.69 0.06
CA VAL A 154 -4.78 -11.67 0.94
C VAL A 154 -3.89 -10.91 1.92
N ALA A 155 -4.17 -11.08 3.21
CA ALA A 155 -3.28 -10.68 4.28
C ALA A 155 -2.04 -11.59 4.23
N ARG A 156 -0.98 -11.11 3.57
CA ARG A 156 0.31 -11.78 3.46
C ARG A 156 0.87 -12.08 4.85
N ASP A 157 1.68 -13.13 4.94
CA ASP A 157 2.40 -13.51 6.16
C ASP A 157 3.52 -12.50 6.47
N LEU A 158 3.11 -11.33 6.95
CA LEU A 158 3.94 -10.22 7.40
C LEU A 158 3.73 -10.04 8.90
N SER A 159 4.72 -9.47 9.60
CA SER A 159 4.63 -9.19 11.03
C SER A 159 3.37 -8.40 11.40
N SER A 160 2.94 -7.47 10.55
CA SER A 160 1.74 -6.64 10.73
C SER A 160 0.43 -7.42 10.71
N ASN A 161 0.39 -8.59 10.06
CA ASN A 161 -0.82 -9.44 9.96
C ASN A 161 -0.77 -10.66 10.88
N LYS A 162 0.37 -10.90 11.55
CA LYS A 162 0.64 -12.13 12.27
C LYS A 162 -0.42 -12.44 13.33
N LEU A 163 -0.75 -11.47 14.18
CA LEU A 163 -1.75 -11.64 15.25
C LEU A 163 -3.14 -11.97 14.71
N ALA A 164 -3.54 -11.33 13.59
CA ALA A 164 -4.82 -11.61 12.95
C ALA A 164 -4.86 -13.01 12.35
N ARG A 165 -3.77 -13.44 11.71
CA ARG A 165 -3.64 -14.80 11.16
C ARG A 165 -3.63 -15.87 12.26
N GLU A 166 -2.91 -15.64 13.36
CA GLU A 166 -2.88 -16.55 14.52
C GLU A 166 -4.26 -16.68 15.16
N PHE A 167 -5.02 -15.58 15.29
CA PHE A 167 -6.40 -15.63 15.77
C PHE A 167 -7.30 -16.48 14.86
N LEU A 168 -7.23 -16.29 13.53
CA LEU A 168 -8.01 -17.10 12.58
C LEU A 168 -7.62 -18.59 12.63
N GLU A 169 -6.35 -18.90 12.80
CA GLU A 169 -5.88 -20.28 12.96
C GLU A 169 -6.42 -20.91 14.25
N GLN A 170 -6.47 -20.16 15.36
CA GLN A 170 -7.06 -20.64 16.62
C GLN A 170 -8.58 -20.87 16.53
N GLU A 171 -9.31 -19.99 15.83
CA GLU A 171 -10.76 -20.06 15.75
C GLU A 171 -11.27 -21.08 14.73
N TYR A 172 -10.52 -21.31 13.65
CA TYR A 172 -10.99 -22.15 12.54
C TYR A 172 -10.07 -23.32 12.21
N GLU A 173 -8.88 -23.44 12.82
CA GLU A 173 -7.89 -24.47 12.53
C GLU A 173 -7.57 -24.55 11.02
N GLY A 174 -7.59 -23.41 10.33
CA GLY A 174 -7.40 -23.32 8.88
C GLY A 174 -8.57 -23.81 8.03
N ARG A 175 -9.73 -24.15 8.62
CA ARG A 175 -10.94 -24.52 7.87
C ARG A 175 -11.63 -23.28 7.31
N CYS A 176 -12.08 -23.38 6.07
CA CYS A 176 -12.80 -22.30 5.41
C CYS A 176 -14.14 -21.98 6.12
N GLN A 177 -14.41 -20.70 6.38
CA GLN A 177 -15.69 -20.23 6.96
C GLN A 177 -16.92 -20.45 6.07
N VAL A 178 -16.71 -20.77 4.80
CA VAL A 178 -17.78 -21.01 3.82
C VAL A 178 -18.00 -22.49 3.56
N THR A 179 -16.91 -23.26 3.39
CA THR A 179 -17.00 -24.68 2.97
C THR A 179 -16.60 -25.66 4.06
N GLY A 180 -15.94 -25.21 5.13
CA GLY A 180 -15.32 -26.05 6.16
C GLY A 180 -14.08 -26.84 5.68
N GLN A 181 -13.70 -26.70 4.40
CA GLN A 181 -12.60 -27.45 3.79
C GLN A 181 -11.25 -26.81 4.08
N THR A 182 -10.22 -27.66 4.14
CA THR A 182 -8.81 -27.30 4.21
C THR A 182 -7.95 -28.49 3.79
N PHE A 183 -6.64 -28.30 3.65
CA PHE A 183 -5.67 -29.37 3.44
C PHE A 183 -4.39 -29.09 4.24
N GLN A 184 -3.64 -30.14 4.56
CA GLN A 184 -2.44 -30.03 5.36
C GLN A 184 -1.27 -29.51 4.51
N LYS A 185 -0.53 -28.52 5.02
CA LYS A 185 0.70 -28.01 4.41
C LYS A 185 1.82 -29.04 4.55
N ARG A 186 2.76 -29.03 3.60
CA ARG A 186 3.99 -29.84 3.67
C ARG A 186 4.77 -29.61 4.97
N THR A 187 4.76 -28.38 5.48
CA THR A 187 5.47 -27.96 6.70
C THR A 187 4.68 -28.20 7.99
N GLY A 188 3.52 -28.85 7.91
CA GLY A 188 2.60 -29.01 9.04
C GLY A 188 1.58 -27.87 9.16
N GLY A 189 0.50 -28.14 9.89
CA GLY A 189 -0.66 -27.26 10.00
C GLY A 189 -1.55 -27.23 8.76
N ASN A 190 -2.74 -26.66 8.89
CA ASN A 190 -3.71 -26.54 7.82
C ASN A 190 -3.46 -25.28 6.97
N TYR A 191 -3.77 -25.37 5.68
CA TYR A 191 -3.67 -24.25 4.75
C TYR A 191 -4.94 -23.40 4.78
N PHE A 192 -4.76 -22.08 4.85
CA PHE A 192 -5.84 -21.12 4.65
C PHE A 192 -5.30 -19.78 4.16
N GLU A 193 -6.18 -19.03 3.50
CA GLU A 193 -6.00 -17.64 3.13
C GLU A 193 -6.73 -16.76 4.15
N ALA A 194 -6.00 -15.80 4.73
CA ALA A 194 -6.60 -14.72 5.49
C ALA A 194 -6.96 -13.60 4.51
N LEU A 195 -8.24 -13.32 4.31
CA LEU A 195 -8.72 -12.35 3.33
C LEU A 195 -9.37 -11.16 4.02
N SER A 196 -8.85 -9.95 3.81
CA SER A 196 -9.42 -8.73 4.39
C SER A 196 -10.73 -8.36 3.70
N LEU A 197 -11.79 -8.06 4.45
CA LEU A 197 -13.06 -7.52 3.96
C LEU A 197 -12.83 -6.14 3.31
N VAL A 198 -12.15 -5.25 4.04
CA VAL A 198 -11.75 -3.92 3.59
C VAL A 198 -10.23 -3.87 3.52
N GLY A 199 -9.66 -3.95 2.30
CA GLY A 199 -8.21 -3.91 2.08
C GLY A 199 -7.67 -2.50 1.81
N ARG A 200 -6.70 -2.03 2.61
CA ARG A 200 -5.95 -0.78 2.42
C ARG A 200 -4.47 -0.99 2.78
N LEU A 201 -3.57 -0.50 1.93
CA LEU A 201 -2.11 -0.63 2.15
C LEU A 201 -1.57 0.35 3.21
N ASP A 202 -2.31 1.40 3.51
CA ASP A 202 -1.92 2.53 4.36
C ASP A 202 -2.63 2.55 5.72
N ALA A 203 -3.48 1.56 6.01
CA ALA A 203 -4.30 1.52 7.22
C ALA A 203 -3.99 0.28 8.07
N GLU A 204 -2.89 0.32 8.83
CA GLU A 204 -2.46 -0.82 9.67
C GLU A 204 -3.51 -1.24 10.72
N HIS A 205 -4.33 -0.31 11.21
CA HIS A 205 -5.42 -0.61 12.14
C HIS A 205 -6.49 -1.54 11.54
N LEU A 206 -6.55 -1.69 10.21
CA LEU A 206 -7.42 -2.64 9.52
C LEU A 206 -6.82 -4.05 9.45
N ASN A 207 -5.58 -4.26 9.92
CA ASN A 207 -4.99 -5.59 10.11
C ASN A 207 -5.51 -6.24 11.41
N ASP A 208 -6.81 -6.10 11.67
CA ASP A 208 -7.51 -6.68 12.81
C ASP A 208 -8.24 -7.97 12.38
N PRO A 209 -8.30 -9.02 13.22
CA PRO A 209 -9.05 -10.22 12.89
C PRO A 209 -10.49 -9.95 12.49
N GLY A 210 -11.17 -8.95 13.09
CA GLY A 210 -12.54 -8.57 12.74
C GLY A 210 -12.72 -8.09 11.30
N ASN A 211 -11.65 -7.68 10.63
CA ASN A 211 -11.65 -7.34 9.21
C ASN A 211 -11.23 -8.51 8.31
N MET A 212 -10.98 -9.71 8.82
CA MET A 212 -10.43 -10.81 8.03
C MET A 212 -11.34 -12.03 7.99
N LEU A 213 -11.23 -12.79 6.91
CA LEU A 213 -11.88 -14.08 6.73
C LEU A 213 -10.84 -15.20 6.62
N CYS A 214 -11.14 -16.37 7.20
CA CYS A 214 -10.40 -17.61 6.99
C CYS A 214 -11.05 -18.41 5.86
N LEU A 215 -10.38 -18.49 4.70
CA LEU A 215 -10.92 -19.11 3.49
C LEU A 215 -9.98 -20.17 2.92
N CYS A 216 -10.52 -21.18 2.25
CA CYS A 216 -9.71 -22.05 1.40
C CYS A 216 -9.29 -21.30 0.13
N ALA A 217 -8.26 -21.77 -0.56
CA ALA A 217 -7.70 -21.12 -1.74
C ALA A 217 -8.77 -20.79 -2.80
N ASP A 218 -9.67 -21.74 -3.10
CA ASP A 218 -10.70 -21.58 -4.12
C ASP A 218 -11.74 -20.50 -3.76
N VAL A 219 -12.17 -20.45 -2.50
CA VAL A 219 -13.14 -19.45 -2.05
C VAL A 219 -12.46 -18.09 -1.95
N ALA A 220 -11.22 -18.03 -1.46
CA ALA A 220 -10.45 -16.79 -1.44
C ALA A 220 -10.27 -16.20 -2.84
N ALA A 221 -9.92 -17.04 -3.83
CA ALA A 221 -9.82 -16.62 -5.23
C ALA A 221 -11.17 -16.11 -5.78
N GLN A 222 -12.28 -16.79 -5.48
CA GLN A 222 -13.61 -16.31 -5.87
C GLN A 222 -13.94 -14.94 -5.28
N PHE A 223 -13.69 -14.71 -3.99
CA PHE A 223 -13.91 -13.41 -3.36
C PHE A 223 -12.99 -12.31 -3.96
N MET A 224 -11.76 -12.66 -4.30
CA MET A 224 -10.80 -11.71 -4.85
C MET A 224 -11.07 -11.32 -6.30
N TYR A 225 -11.60 -12.22 -7.12
CA TYR A 225 -11.59 -12.05 -8.58
C TYR A 225 -12.94 -12.22 -9.26
N ALA A 226 -13.94 -12.82 -8.59
CA ALA A 226 -15.28 -12.94 -9.15
C ALA A 226 -16.15 -11.72 -8.82
N GLU A 227 -17.34 -11.69 -9.43
CA GLU A 227 -18.43 -10.82 -9.00
C GLU A 227 -18.82 -11.16 -7.54
N PHE A 228 -19.03 -10.12 -6.73
CA PHE A 228 -19.38 -10.23 -5.33
C PHE A 228 -20.51 -9.27 -4.97
N ALA A 229 -21.54 -9.78 -4.31
CA ALA A 229 -22.59 -8.98 -3.70
C ALA A 229 -22.98 -9.56 -2.34
N CYS A 230 -22.97 -8.73 -1.30
CA CYS A 230 -23.54 -9.13 -0.03
C CYS A 230 -25.07 -9.21 -0.15
N LEU A 231 -25.67 -10.32 0.31
CA LEU A 231 -27.12 -10.51 0.28
C LEU A 231 -27.76 -10.07 1.60
N ASP A 232 -27.03 -10.24 2.70
CA ASP A 232 -27.43 -9.70 4.00
C ASP A 232 -26.79 -8.33 4.24
N SER A 233 -27.45 -7.48 5.01
CA SER A 233 -26.84 -6.26 5.55
C SER A 233 -25.91 -6.63 6.69
N ILE A 234 -24.60 -6.42 6.49
CA ILE A 234 -23.58 -6.66 7.52
C ILE A 234 -23.82 -5.72 8.72
N GLU A 235 -24.22 -4.48 8.45
CA GLU A 235 -24.57 -3.49 9.48
C GLU A 235 -25.72 -3.98 10.36
N ASP A 236 -26.82 -4.45 9.76
CA ASP A 236 -27.97 -4.95 10.53
C ASP A 236 -27.59 -6.20 11.34
N LYS A 237 -26.72 -7.05 10.80
CA LYS A 237 -26.19 -8.21 11.52
C LYS A 237 -25.35 -7.79 12.72
N ILE A 238 -24.51 -6.75 12.59
CA ILE A 238 -23.70 -6.21 13.69
C ILE A 238 -24.58 -5.57 14.75
N VAL A 239 -25.51 -4.70 14.35
CA VAL A 239 -26.41 -3.97 15.28
C VAL A 239 -27.38 -4.93 15.99
N GLY A 240 -27.86 -5.96 15.28
CA GLY A 240 -28.78 -6.96 15.82
C GLY A 240 -28.11 -8.10 16.58
N PHE A 241 -26.78 -8.14 16.65
CA PHE A 241 -26.06 -9.24 17.26
C PHE A 241 -26.23 -9.28 18.78
N LYS A 242 -26.41 -10.49 19.30
CA LYS A 242 -26.40 -10.82 20.73
C LYS A 242 -25.51 -12.04 20.93
N ALA A 243 -24.74 -12.07 21.99
CA ALA A 243 -24.00 -13.28 22.36
C ALA A 243 -24.97 -14.41 22.76
N GLU A 244 -24.53 -15.66 22.69
CA GLU A 244 -25.33 -16.84 23.08
C GLU A 244 -25.83 -16.71 24.53
N LYS A 245 -25.00 -16.17 25.43
CA LYS A 245 -25.39 -15.88 26.82
C LYS A 245 -26.48 -14.81 26.96
N GLU A 246 -26.69 -14.00 25.93
CA GLU A 246 -27.71 -12.94 25.86
C GLU A 246 -28.94 -13.38 25.05
N GLY A 247 -29.02 -14.68 24.72
CA GLY A 247 -30.11 -15.26 23.91
C GLY A 247 -29.87 -15.16 22.40
N GLY A 248 -28.64 -14.89 21.97
CA GLY A 248 -28.25 -14.92 20.57
C GLY A 248 -28.21 -16.33 19.97
N THR A 249 -28.15 -16.41 18.64
CA THR A 249 -28.08 -17.68 17.90
C THR A 249 -27.01 -17.64 16.83
N GLU A 250 -26.58 -18.82 16.36
CA GLU A 250 -25.62 -18.93 15.25
C GLU A 250 -26.10 -18.24 13.96
N ALA A 251 -27.41 -18.17 13.73
CA ALA A 251 -27.97 -17.49 12.56
C ALA A 251 -27.65 -15.98 12.53
N MET A 252 -27.42 -15.37 13.70
CA MET A 252 -27.04 -13.94 13.80
C MET A 252 -25.62 -13.67 13.31
N ARG A 253 -24.77 -14.70 13.28
CA ARG A 253 -23.37 -14.66 12.86
C ARG A 253 -23.12 -15.41 11.54
N LYS A 254 -24.18 -15.54 10.72
CA LYS A 254 -24.14 -16.00 9.34
C LYS A 254 -24.47 -14.85 8.40
N ILE A 255 -23.63 -14.64 7.40
CA ILE A 255 -23.83 -13.65 6.34
C ILE A 255 -23.86 -14.37 5.00
N SER A 256 -24.95 -14.19 4.26
CA SER A 256 -25.09 -14.67 2.91
C SER A 256 -24.53 -13.66 1.91
N ALA A 257 -23.81 -14.16 0.91
CA ALA A 257 -23.26 -13.38 -0.19
C ALA A 257 -23.42 -14.17 -1.50
N ARG A 258 -23.57 -13.44 -2.61
CA ARG A 258 -23.47 -14.00 -3.95
C ARG A 258 -22.05 -13.80 -4.46
N VAL A 259 -21.38 -14.90 -4.80
CA VAL A 259 -20.00 -14.90 -5.31
C VAL A 259 -19.93 -15.82 -6.51
N ALA A 260 -19.36 -15.35 -7.62
CA ALA A 260 -19.28 -16.11 -8.88
C ALA A 260 -20.63 -16.72 -9.31
N GLY A 261 -21.73 -15.97 -9.14
CA GLY A 261 -23.10 -16.40 -9.45
C GLY A 261 -23.72 -17.40 -8.47
N LYS A 262 -23.01 -17.82 -7.41
CA LYS A 262 -23.50 -18.78 -6.40
C LYS A 262 -23.79 -18.08 -5.08
N THR A 263 -24.84 -18.50 -4.39
CA THR A 263 -25.09 -18.06 -3.00
C THR A 263 -24.20 -18.88 -2.05
N LEU A 264 -23.36 -18.17 -1.31
CA LEU A 264 -22.48 -18.71 -0.28
C LEU A 264 -22.89 -18.13 1.08
N THR A 265 -22.72 -18.93 2.13
CA THR A 265 -22.93 -18.48 3.51
C THR A 265 -21.59 -18.49 4.23
N ILE A 266 -21.18 -17.34 4.73
CA ILE A 266 -20.01 -17.19 5.58
C ILE A 266 -20.48 -17.35 7.02
N THR A 267 -19.81 -18.20 7.80
CA THR A 267 -20.15 -18.44 9.21
C THR A 267 -19.01 -17.97 10.11
N TRP A 268 -19.30 -17.08 11.05
CA TRP A 268 -18.35 -16.64 12.07
C TRP A 268 -18.53 -17.43 13.36
N SER A 269 -17.43 -17.70 14.05
CA SER A 269 -17.47 -18.00 15.48
C SER A 269 -17.97 -16.77 16.25
N GLU A 270 -18.57 -16.98 17.42
CA GLU A 270 -19.04 -15.88 18.27
C GLU A 270 -17.91 -14.89 18.61
N ARG A 271 -16.74 -15.41 18.99
CA ARG A 271 -15.57 -14.59 19.33
C ARG A 271 -15.08 -13.78 18.15
N HIS A 272 -15.07 -14.37 16.96
CA HIS A 272 -14.67 -13.67 15.73
C HIS A 272 -15.69 -12.58 15.37
N PHE A 273 -16.99 -12.86 15.47
CA PHE A 273 -18.03 -11.87 15.18
C PHE A 273 -17.98 -10.67 16.13
N LEU A 274 -17.67 -10.90 17.42
CA LEU A 274 -17.43 -9.82 18.40
C LEU A 274 -16.28 -8.90 18.00
N ARG A 275 -15.22 -9.42 17.36
CA ARG A 275 -14.12 -8.60 16.83
C ARG A 275 -14.60 -7.69 15.70
N LEU A 276 -15.42 -8.21 14.78
CA LEU A 276 -16.05 -7.43 13.72
C LEU A 276 -16.92 -6.30 14.32
N CYS A 277 -17.75 -6.60 15.34
CA CYS A 277 -18.54 -5.59 16.03
C CYS A 277 -17.67 -4.52 16.72
N ALA A 278 -16.58 -4.93 17.37
CA ALA A 278 -15.66 -4.01 18.02
C ALA A 278 -15.00 -3.05 17.00
N LEU A 279 -14.55 -3.58 15.87
CA LEU A 279 -13.96 -2.79 14.79
C LEU A 279 -14.99 -1.83 14.17
N TRP A 280 -16.22 -2.29 13.97
CA TRP A 280 -17.33 -1.45 13.51
C TRP A 280 -17.61 -0.28 14.46
N ASN A 281 -17.64 -0.53 15.77
CA ASN A 281 -17.93 0.50 16.76
C ASN A 281 -16.78 1.50 16.96
N ALA A 282 -15.55 1.09 16.69
CA ALA A 282 -14.35 1.92 16.81
C ALA A 282 -14.10 2.84 15.61
N ALA A 283 -14.77 2.58 14.47
CA ALA A 283 -14.63 3.31 13.21
C ALA A 283 -15.78 4.27 12.92
#